data_AF-M4VZD5-F1
#
_entry.id   AF-M4VZD5-F1
#
_cell.length_a   1.000
_cell.length_b   1.000
_cell.length_c   1.000
_cell.angle_alpha   90.00
_cell.angle_beta   90.00
_cell.angle_gamma   90.00
#
_symmetry.space_group_name_H-M   'P 1'
#
loop_
_entity.id
_entity.type
_entity.pdbx_description
1 polymer ?
#
loop_
_entity_poly.entity_id
_entity_poly.type
_entity_poly.pdbx_seq_one_letter_code
_entity_poly.pdbx_strand_id
1 'polypeptide(L)'
;MLLESIQAGLMASGLWLAAGSVPGCPAPPVPNVSVYAVTAATKIDDSLPMSVLETFEMDTDTAKSATNMTHAKTGGVMRGNIGIEYSIEMDWQPAETGGLSCLHFAEVNIILTLEPTIFIARDFARGGCVYNAVRDHEMEHVAIDRTAIESYAAQIDRAFDFVFEVDGNRQSPPIADNEVTVMRSRMQQAVINQTEQILRDMYADRMARQNALDSPQNYAALMNQCPDAVAEMAR
;
A
#
# COMPACT_ATOMS: atom_id res chain seq x y z
N MET A 1 -9.16 27.44 -5.19
CA MET A 1 -7.97 27.62 -6.06
C MET A 1 -6.76 27.81 -5.15
N LEU A 2 -6.26 26.72 -4.59
CA LEU A 2 -5.02 26.68 -3.80
C LEU A 2 -4.41 25.30 -4.10
N LEU A 3 -3.63 25.24 -5.18
CA LEU A 3 -2.62 24.20 -5.36
C LEU A 3 -1.40 24.69 -4.59
N GLU A 4 -1.19 24.19 -3.38
CA GLU A 4 0.05 24.40 -2.64
C GLU A 4 0.78 23.06 -2.53
N SER A 5 1.84 22.97 -3.35
CA SER A 5 3.10 22.25 -3.10
C SER A 5 3.04 20.82 -2.59
N ILE A 6 2.96 19.87 -3.53
CA ILE A 6 3.59 18.55 -3.36
C ILE A 6 5.09 18.74 -3.63
N GLN A 7 5.84 19.19 -2.63
CA GLN A 7 7.28 18.95 -2.58
C GLN A 7 7.49 17.66 -1.78
N ALA A 8 7.30 16.52 -2.45
CA ALA A 8 7.75 15.24 -1.91
C ALA A 8 9.27 15.30 -1.79
N GLY A 9 9.77 15.13 -0.57
CA GLY A 9 11.18 15.10 -0.27
C GLY A 9 11.85 13.89 -0.93
N LEU A 10 12.40 14.11 -2.13
CA LEU A 10 13.44 13.28 -2.74
C LEU A 10 14.76 13.51 -1.97
N MET A 11 14.81 13.12 -0.70
CA MET A 11 16.05 13.12 0.08
C MET A 11 16.72 11.75 -0.06
N ALA A 12 17.55 11.66 -1.09
CA ALA A 12 18.84 10.99 -1.12
C ALA A 12 18.97 9.71 -0.25
N SER A 13 18.41 8.61 -0.74
CA SER A 13 18.78 7.27 -0.28
C SER A 13 19.59 6.56 -1.36
N GLY A 14 20.89 6.89 -1.45
CA GLY A 14 21.90 5.94 -1.95
C GLY A 14 21.91 5.56 -3.44
N LEU A 15 21.17 6.24 -4.32
CA LEU A 15 21.31 6.08 -5.77
C LEU A 15 22.52 6.88 -6.28
N TRP A 16 23.73 6.39 -5.97
CA TRP A 16 24.96 6.86 -6.60
C TRP A 16 25.07 6.26 -8.01
N LEU A 17 24.35 6.81 -9.00
CA LEU A 17 24.62 6.55 -10.42
C LEU A 17 24.30 7.82 -11.22
N ALA A 18 25.27 8.24 -12.03
CA ALA A 18 25.24 9.48 -12.79
C ALA A 18 24.00 9.56 -13.69
N ALA A 19 23.39 10.75 -13.75
CA ALA A 19 22.40 11.06 -14.77
C ALA A 19 23.07 11.00 -16.15
N GLY A 20 22.50 10.21 -17.08
CA GLY A 20 23.00 10.06 -18.45
C GLY A 20 23.85 8.81 -18.70
N SER A 21 24.33 8.68 -19.95
CA SER A 21 25.13 7.54 -20.41
C SER A 21 26.29 7.27 -19.47
N VAL A 22 26.31 6.10 -18.84
CA VAL A 22 27.45 5.70 -18.00
C VAL A 22 28.64 5.45 -18.92
N PRO A 23 29.76 6.17 -18.77
CA PRO A 23 30.90 6.05 -19.67
C PRO A 23 31.37 4.59 -19.76
N GLY A 24 31.55 4.10 -20.98
CA GLY A 24 31.95 2.71 -21.24
C GLY A 24 30.79 1.70 -21.29
N CYS A 25 29.55 2.12 -21.11
CA CYS A 25 28.36 1.29 -21.33
C CYS A 25 27.51 1.89 -22.47
N PRO A 26 27.15 1.11 -23.51
CA PRO A 26 26.16 1.55 -24.49
C PRO A 26 24.85 1.93 -23.80
N ALA A 27 24.10 2.90 -24.34
CA ALA A 27 22.82 3.27 -23.74
C ALA A 27 21.78 2.14 -23.93
N PRO A 28 21.20 1.58 -22.85
CA PRO A 28 20.20 0.53 -22.96
C PRO A 28 18.83 1.12 -23.32
N PRO A 29 17.89 0.30 -23.80
CA PRO A 29 16.49 0.71 -23.93
C PRO A 29 15.90 1.15 -22.59
N VAL A 30 14.80 1.90 -22.64
CA VAL A 30 13.98 2.17 -21.46
C VAL A 30 13.32 0.84 -21.04
N PRO A 31 13.39 0.43 -19.76
CA PRO A 31 12.74 -0.79 -19.31
C PRO A 31 11.22 -0.68 -19.41
N ASN A 32 10.55 -1.81 -19.61
CA ASN A 32 9.10 -1.86 -19.47
C ASN A 32 8.73 -1.84 -17.99
N VAL A 33 7.93 -0.88 -17.56
CA VAL A 33 7.46 -0.78 -16.17
C VAL A 33 5.96 -1.00 -16.16
N SER A 34 5.48 -1.88 -15.28
CA SER A 34 4.06 -1.97 -14.98
C SER A 34 3.84 -1.99 -13.47
N VAL A 35 3.00 -1.06 -13.01
CA VAL A 35 2.58 -1.00 -11.61
C VAL A 35 1.07 -0.95 -11.56
N TYR A 36 0.47 -1.91 -10.86
CA TYR A 36 -0.99 -1.95 -10.74
C TYR A 36 -1.44 -2.55 -9.41
N ALA A 37 -2.69 -2.21 -9.05
CA ALA A 37 -3.34 -2.72 -7.87
C ALA A 37 -4.39 -3.76 -8.23
N VAL A 38 -4.48 -4.82 -7.44
CA VAL A 38 -5.48 -5.89 -7.56
C VAL A 38 -6.19 -6.04 -6.23
N THR A 39 -7.52 -5.94 -6.23
CA THR A 39 -8.33 -6.15 -5.03
C THR A 39 -9.15 -7.43 -5.17
N ALA A 40 -9.00 -8.34 -4.21
CA ALA A 40 -9.86 -9.51 -4.10
C ALA A 40 -11.29 -9.10 -3.69
N ALA A 41 -12.25 -10.00 -3.94
CA ALA A 41 -13.61 -9.80 -3.46
C ALA A 41 -13.64 -9.71 -1.92
N THR A 42 -14.40 -8.75 -1.39
CA THR A 42 -14.58 -8.59 0.06
C THR A 42 -15.26 -9.81 0.65
N LYS A 43 -14.61 -10.43 1.64
CA LYS A 43 -15.20 -11.52 2.42
C LYS A 43 -15.97 -10.93 3.59
N ILE A 44 -17.12 -11.51 3.91
CA ILE A 44 -17.89 -11.18 5.12
C ILE A 44 -17.90 -12.43 6.01
N ASP A 45 -17.42 -12.28 7.23
CA ASP A 45 -17.46 -13.31 8.28
C ASP A 45 -18.30 -12.79 9.45
N ASP A 46 -19.45 -13.41 9.67
CA ASP A 46 -20.33 -13.12 10.80
C ASP A 46 -20.51 -14.31 11.74
N SER A 47 -19.48 -15.16 11.83
CA SER A 47 -19.47 -16.32 12.70
C SER A 47 -19.00 -16.02 14.13
N LEU A 48 -18.33 -14.89 14.34
CA LEU A 48 -17.69 -14.52 15.60
C LEU A 48 -18.62 -13.66 16.47
N PRO A 49 -18.65 -13.88 17.80
CA PRO A 49 -19.34 -12.98 18.72
C PRO A 49 -18.57 -11.68 18.89
N MET A 50 -19.29 -10.62 19.28
CA MET A 50 -18.74 -9.27 19.54
C MET A 50 -17.56 -9.30 20.51
N SER A 51 -17.64 -10.12 21.56
CA SER A 51 -16.56 -10.26 22.56
C SER A 51 -15.24 -10.77 21.98
N VAL A 52 -15.27 -11.48 20.84
CA VAL A 52 -14.05 -11.87 20.12
C VAL A 52 -13.55 -10.73 19.25
N LEU A 53 -14.45 -9.99 18.59
CA LEU A 53 -14.06 -8.86 17.73
C LEU A 53 -13.41 -7.73 18.53
N GLU A 54 -13.84 -7.50 19.76
CA GLU A 54 -13.22 -6.54 20.68
C GLU A 54 -11.74 -6.85 21.01
N THR A 55 -11.30 -8.09 20.79
CA THR A 55 -9.90 -8.48 21.02
C THR A 55 -9.00 -8.26 19.80
N PHE A 56 -9.59 -7.90 18.65
CA PHE A 56 -8.79 -7.68 17.45
C PHE A 56 -7.96 -6.41 17.60
N GLU A 57 -6.68 -6.50 17.27
CA GLU A 57 -5.85 -5.31 17.09
C GLU A 57 -6.38 -4.56 15.86
N MET A 58 -6.85 -3.34 16.07
CA MET A 58 -7.28 -2.43 15.01
C MET A 58 -6.08 -1.61 14.53
N ASP A 59 -5.99 -1.40 13.22
CA ASP A 59 -4.97 -0.56 12.56
C ASP A 59 -5.13 0.94 12.89
N THR A 60 -6.15 1.31 13.66
CA THR A 60 -6.48 2.68 14.05
C THR A 60 -6.03 2.98 15.49
N ASP A 61 -5.09 3.89 15.66
CA ASP A 61 -4.68 4.39 16.99
C ASP A 61 -5.81 5.13 17.73
N THR A 62 -6.76 5.73 17.00
CA THR A 62 -7.83 6.55 17.61
C THR A 62 -8.90 5.73 18.31
N ALA A 63 -9.18 4.49 17.89
CA ALA A 63 -10.11 3.59 18.57
C ALA A 63 -9.63 3.19 19.98
N LYS A 64 -8.31 3.27 20.25
CA LYS A 64 -7.74 3.03 21.59
C LYS A 64 -7.63 4.29 22.45
N SER A 65 -7.67 5.50 21.87
CA SER A 65 -7.30 6.73 22.58
C SER A 65 -8.38 7.81 22.67
N ALA A 66 -9.43 7.81 21.84
CA ALA A 66 -10.32 8.96 21.74
C ALA A 66 -11.34 9.13 22.88
N THR A 67 -11.49 8.16 23.78
CA THR A 67 -12.28 8.29 25.01
C THR A 67 -11.81 7.21 25.99
N ASN A 68 -12.10 7.37 27.29
CA ASN A 68 -12.20 6.23 28.23
C ASN A 68 -13.34 5.26 27.81
N MET A 69 -13.39 4.85 26.56
CA MET A 69 -14.14 3.72 26.04
C MET A 69 -13.18 2.56 25.92
N THR A 70 -12.73 2.05 27.08
CA THR A 70 -12.17 0.70 27.23
C THR A 70 -13.16 -0.42 26.81
N HIS A 71 -14.30 -0.05 26.22
CA HIS A 71 -15.40 -0.89 25.75
C HIS A 71 -16.16 -0.21 24.59
N ALA A 72 -15.47 0.34 23.59
CA ALA A 72 -16.13 0.52 22.30
C ALA A 72 -16.42 -0.88 21.77
N LYS A 73 -17.61 -1.40 22.10
CA LYS A 73 -18.10 -2.69 21.64
C LYS A 73 -18.12 -2.64 20.11
N THR A 74 -17.07 -3.15 19.46
CA THR A 74 -16.97 -3.15 18.01
C THR A 74 -17.90 -4.21 17.46
N GLY A 75 -19.06 -3.74 16.99
CA GLY A 75 -20.04 -4.57 16.32
C GLY A 75 -19.55 -5.15 15.00
N GLY A 76 -18.48 -4.58 14.43
CA GLY A 76 -17.76 -5.08 13.27
C GLY A 76 -16.33 -4.57 13.26
N VAL A 77 -15.50 -5.19 12.42
CA VAL A 77 -14.11 -4.81 12.16
C VAL A 77 -13.73 -5.20 10.73
N MET A 78 -13.16 -4.27 9.97
CA MET A 78 -12.51 -4.53 8.69
C MET A 78 -11.03 -4.89 8.89
N ARG A 79 -10.56 -5.93 8.20
CA ARG A 79 -9.13 -6.25 8.01
C ARG A 79 -8.76 -6.21 6.54
N GLY A 80 -7.86 -5.30 6.17
CA GLY A 80 -7.32 -5.16 4.82
C GLY A 80 -5.88 -5.65 4.77
N ASN A 81 -5.66 -6.90 4.33
CA ASN A 81 -4.30 -7.37 4.11
C ASN A 81 -3.77 -6.80 2.80
N ILE A 82 -2.73 -5.96 2.88
CA ILE A 82 -2.06 -5.37 1.71
C ILE A 82 -0.76 -6.12 1.45
N GLY A 83 -0.67 -6.77 0.29
CA GLY A 83 0.54 -7.43 -0.18
C GLY A 83 1.25 -6.63 -1.26
N ILE A 84 2.53 -6.94 -1.47
CA ILE A 84 3.31 -6.45 -2.60
C ILE A 84 4.13 -7.58 -3.21
N GLU A 85 4.12 -7.65 -4.54
CA GLU A 85 4.90 -8.60 -5.31
C GLU A 85 5.78 -7.85 -6.31
N TYR A 86 7.04 -8.29 -6.44
CA TYR A 86 8.02 -7.74 -7.36
C TYR A 86 8.44 -8.79 -8.37
N SER A 87 8.44 -8.44 -9.66
CA SER A 87 9.15 -9.17 -10.70
C SER A 87 10.09 -8.20 -11.42
N ILE A 88 11.39 -8.40 -11.27
CA ILE A 88 12.42 -7.50 -11.81
C ILE A 88 13.33 -8.32 -12.72
N GLU A 89 13.24 -8.06 -14.02
CA GLU A 89 14.10 -8.66 -15.03
C GLU A 89 15.22 -7.68 -15.41
N MET A 90 16.43 -8.23 -15.54
CA MET A 90 17.61 -7.48 -15.93
C MET A 90 18.34 -8.24 -17.02
N ASP A 91 18.87 -7.48 -17.97
CA ASP A 91 19.74 -7.96 -19.02
C ASP A 91 21.12 -7.29 -18.91
N TRP A 92 22.07 -7.78 -19.68
CA TRP A 92 23.42 -7.25 -19.68
C TRP A 92 23.98 -7.13 -21.09
N GLN A 93 24.92 -6.21 -21.24
CA GLN A 93 25.64 -5.98 -22.48
C GLN A 93 27.13 -5.78 -22.20
N PRO A 94 28.03 -6.16 -23.13
CA PRO A 94 29.45 -5.88 -22.99
C PRO A 94 29.73 -4.38 -22.86
N ALA A 95 30.67 -4.03 -22.00
CA ALA A 95 31.21 -2.67 -21.95
C ALA A 95 32.08 -2.37 -23.18
N GLU A 96 32.27 -1.09 -23.49
CA GLU A 96 33.15 -0.63 -24.58
C GLU A 96 34.62 -1.00 -24.33
N THR A 97 35.03 -1.08 -23.06
CA THR A 97 36.32 -1.61 -22.63
C THR A 97 36.22 -3.12 -22.35
N GLY A 98 37.03 -3.91 -23.05
CA GLY A 98 36.94 -5.36 -23.02
C GLY A 98 37.08 -6.00 -21.63
N GLY A 99 36.29 -7.05 -21.40
CA GLY A 99 36.31 -7.86 -20.18
C GLY A 99 35.37 -7.38 -19.06
N LEU A 100 34.54 -6.37 -19.33
CA LEU A 100 33.52 -5.86 -18.41
C LEU A 100 32.14 -5.94 -19.05
N SER A 101 31.12 -5.94 -18.20
CA SER A 101 29.71 -6.03 -18.55
C SER A 101 28.93 -4.90 -17.88
N CYS A 102 27.82 -4.48 -18.50
CA CYS A 102 26.91 -3.47 -17.96
C CYS A 102 25.54 -4.12 -17.78
N LEU A 103 25.02 -4.11 -16.56
CA LEU A 103 23.69 -4.62 -16.23
C LEU A 103 22.67 -3.50 -16.39
N HIS A 104 21.48 -3.79 -16.91
CA HIS A 104 20.40 -2.83 -17.00
C HIS A 104 19.05 -3.48 -16.73
N PHE A 105 18.06 -2.68 -16.35
CA PHE A 105 16.68 -3.16 -16.23
C PHE A 105 16.12 -3.46 -17.62
N ALA A 106 15.37 -4.56 -17.72
CA ALA A 106 14.58 -4.93 -18.90
C ALA A 106 13.09 -4.78 -18.60
N GLU A 107 12.66 -5.30 -17.45
CA GLU A 107 11.27 -5.26 -17.00
C GLU A 107 11.17 -5.06 -15.49
N VAL A 108 10.23 -4.23 -15.05
CA VAL A 108 9.91 -4.02 -13.64
C VAL A 108 8.39 -4.10 -13.47
N ASN A 109 7.92 -5.18 -12.85
CA ASN A 109 6.52 -5.35 -12.48
C ASN A 109 6.36 -5.27 -10.97
N ILE A 110 5.41 -4.45 -10.53
CA ILE A 110 5.07 -4.28 -9.12
C ILE A 110 3.56 -4.42 -8.98
N ILE A 111 3.11 -5.39 -8.18
CA ILE A 111 1.69 -5.65 -7.96
C ILE A 111 1.37 -5.37 -6.50
N LEU A 112 0.44 -4.45 -6.26
CA LEU A 112 -0.14 -4.23 -4.93
C LEU A 112 -1.41 -5.08 -4.84
N THR A 113 -1.52 -5.91 -3.82
CA THR A 113 -2.71 -6.76 -3.61
C THR A 113 -3.46 -6.31 -2.37
N LEU A 114 -4.79 -6.34 -2.41
CA LEU A 114 -5.66 -6.10 -1.26
C LEU A 114 -6.62 -7.27 -1.08
N GLU A 115 -6.61 -7.88 0.10
CA GLU A 115 -7.53 -8.93 0.50
C GLU A 115 -8.38 -8.47 1.70
N PRO A 116 -9.56 -7.86 1.46
CA PRO A 116 -10.39 -7.32 2.53
C PRO A 116 -11.31 -8.40 3.11
N THR A 117 -11.33 -8.49 4.44
CA THR A 117 -12.31 -9.27 5.20
C THR A 117 -13.02 -8.37 6.20
N ILE A 118 -14.34 -8.34 6.14
CA ILE A 118 -15.20 -7.66 7.10
C ILE A 118 -15.72 -8.70 8.09
N PHE A 119 -15.49 -8.45 9.37
CA PHE A 119 -16.08 -9.22 10.46
C PHE A 119 -17.27 -8.45 11.02
N ILE A 120 -18.40 -9.12 11.20
CA ILE A 120 -19.59 -8.54 11.84
C ILE A 120 -19.99 -9.46 12.98
N ALA A 121 -20.29 -8.90 14.15
CA ALA A 121 -20.69 -9.70 15.30
C ALA A 121 -21.95 -10.52 14.96
N ARG A 122 -21.90 -11.82 15.20
CA ARG A 122 -23.05 -12.74 15.01
C ARG A 122 -24.26 -12.38 15.89
N ASP A 123 -24.02 -11.58 16.94
CA ASP A 123 -25.02 -11.10 17.88
C ASP A 123 -26.07 -10.21 17.18
N PHE A 124 -25.72 -9.62 16.03
CA PHE A 124 -26.67 -8.91 15.19
C PHE A 124 -27.38 -9.85 14.23
N ALA A 125 -28.70 -9.72 14.17
CA ALA A 125 -29.49 -10.47 13.19
C ALA A 125 -29.06 -10.08 11.77
N ARG A 126 -28.56 -11.05 11.00
CA ARG A 126 -28.13 -10.84 9.61
C ARG A 126 -29.25 -10.16 8.80
N GLY A 127 -28.90 -9.04 8.16
CA GLY A 127 -29.83 -8.23 7.36
C GLY A 127 -30.72 -7.27 8.18
N GLY A 128 -30.63 -7.29 9.52
CA GLY A 128 -31.23 -6.31 10.41
C GLY A 128 -30.58 -4.92 10.30
N CYS A 129 -31.18 -3.92 10.95
CA CYS A 129 -30.71 -2.53 10.86
C CYS A 129 -29.25 -2.39 11.31
N VAL A 130 -28.92 -2.87 12.51
CA VAL A 130 -27.57 -2.75 13.07
C VAL A 130 -26.56 -3.52 12.22
N TYR A 131 -26.90 -4.73 11.77
CA TYR A 131 -26.05 -5.52 10.88
C TYR A 131 -25.70 -4.77 9.59
N ASN A 132 -26.70 -4.20 8.92
CA ASN A 132 -26.47 -3.46 7.67
C ASN A 132 -25.68 -2.17 7.92
N ALA A 133 -26.00 -1.44 8.99
CA ALA A 133 -25.29 -0.22 9.36
C ALA A 133 -23.80 -0.49 9.61
N VAL A 134 -23.49 -1.53 10.39
CA VAL A 134 -22.10 -1.96 10.62
C VAL A 134 -21.45 -2.42 9.31
N ARG A 135 -22.11 -3.27 8.52
CA ARG A 135 -21.57 -3.70 7.22
C ARG A 135 -21.20 -2.52 6.34
N ASP A 136 -22.08 -1.53 6.26
CA ASP A 136 -21.91 -0.37 5.39
C ASP A 136 -20.76 0.52 5.90
N HIS A 137 -20.61 0.71 7.21
CA HIS A 137 -19.43 1.34 7.83
C HIS A 137 -18.13 0.59 7.49
N GLU A 138 -18.09 -0.73 7.69
CA GLU A 138 -16.91 -1.53 7.37
C GLU A 138 -16.57 -1.54 5.88
N MET A 139 -17.58 -1.40 5.01
CA MET A 139 -17.37 -1.25 3.57
C MET A 139 -16.75 0.09 3.18
N GLU A 140 -16.96 1.16 3.97
CA GLU A 140 -16.26 2.42 3.78
C GLU A 140 -14.76 2.28 4.08
N HIS A 141 -14.38 1.52 5.12
CA HIS A 141 -12.97 1.16 5.36
C HIS A 141 -12.35 0.40 4.18
N VAL A 142 -13.10 -0.52 3.54
CA VAL A 142 -12.65 -1.20 2.31
C VAL A 142 -12.45 -0.22 1.16
N ALA A 143 -13.35 0.76 1.00
CA ALA A 143 -13.24 1.76 -0.06
C ALA A 143 -12.01 2.67 0.12
N ILE A 144 -11.67 3.00 1.37
CA ILE A 144 -10.44 3.73 1.71
C ILE A 144 -9.22 2.93 1.29
N ASP A 145 -9.14 1.64 1.65
CA ASP A 145 -8.00 0.78 1.30
C ASP A 145 -7.86 0.60 -0.22
N ARG A 146 -8.98 0.39 -0.94
CA ARG A 146 -9.00 0.32 -2.42
C ARG A 146 -8.44 1.60 -3.05
N THR A 147 -8.94 2.75 -2.61
CA THR A 147 -8.50 4.04 -3.13
C THR A 147 -7.02 4.28 -2.84
N ALA A 148 -6.55 3.88 -1.65
CA ALA A 148 -5.15 4.01 -1.27
C ALA A 148 -4.25 3.17 -2.19
N ILE A 149 -4.49 1.86 -2.34
CA ILE A 149 -3.63 1.02 -3.17
C ILE A 149 -3.62 1.46 -4.65
N GLU A 150 -4.77 1.89 -5.19
CA GLU A 150 -4.89 2.35 -6.58
C GLU A 150 -4.11 3.66 -6.78
N SER A 151 -4.29 4.62 -5.88
CA SER A 151 -3.64 5.93 -5.96
C SER A 151 -2.13 5.82 -5.79
N TYR A 152 -1.66 4.93 -4.91
CA TYR A 152 -0.24 4.75 -4.64
C TYR A 152 0.44 3.85 -5.67
N ALA A 153 -0.24 2.86 -6.26
CA ALA A 153 0.25 2.16 -7.44
C ALA A 153 0.58 3.15 -8.57
N ALA A 154 -0.33 4.09 -8.85
CA ALA A 154 -0.09 5.14 -9.85
C ALA A 154 1.03 6.12 -9.46
N GLN A 155 1.30 6.33 -8.17
CA GLN A 155 2.44 7.14 -7.71
C GLN A 155 3.77 6.42 -7.91
N ILE A 156 3.82 5.12 -7.61
CA ILE A 156 4.99 4.28 -7.84
C ILE A 156 5.32 4.22 -9.33
N ASP A 157 4.31 4.03 -10.19
CA ASP A 157 4.44 4.06 -11.65
C ASP A 157 5.15 5.33 -12.13
N ARG A 158 4.60 6.51 -11.78
CA ARG A 158 5.19 7.81 -12.11
C ARG A 158 6.59 8.02 -11.55
N ALA A 159 6.89 7.45 -10.37
CA ALA A 159 8.22 7.54 -9.79
C ALA A 159 9.24 6.76 -10.62
N PHE A 160 8.87 5.59 -11.14
CA PHE A 160 9.76 4.81 -12.01
C PHE A 160 9.86 5.37 -13.43
N ASP A 161 8.79 5.94 -13.97
CA ASP A 161 8.86 6.72 -15.22
C ASP A 161 9.92 7.83 -15.09
N PHE A 162 9.89 8.58 -13.99
CA PHE A 162 10.88 9.61 -13.73
C PHE A 162 12.30 9.04 -13.62
N VAL A 163 12.50 7.98 -12.82
CA VAL A 163 13.82 7.36 -12.61
C VAL A 163 14.43 6.83 -13.91
N PHE A 164 13.63 6.18 -14.77
CA PHE A 164 14.15 5.49 -15.96
C PHE A 164 14.15 6.34 -17.23
N GLU A 165 13.16 7.22 -17.41
CA GLU A 165 13.06 8.08 -18.58
C GLU A 165 13.76 9.42 -18.39
N VAL A 166 13.55 10.07 -17.25
CA VAL A 166 14.04 11.45 -17.01
C VAL A 166 15.44 11.44 -16.42
N ASP A 167 15.66 10.73 -15.32
CA ASP A 167 16.99 10.63 -14.69
C ASP A 167 17.93 9.69 -15.47
N GLY A 168 17.35 8.77 -16.26
CA GLY A 168 18.10 7.80 -17.05
C GLY A 168 18.82 6.75 -16.21
N ASN A 169 18.40 6.55 -14.96
CA ASN A 169 19.06 5.64 -14.03
C ASN A 169 18.59 4.20 -14.24
N ARG A 170 19.01 3.63 -15.37
CA ARG A 170 18.56 2.32 -15.83
C ARG A 170 19.67 1.27 -15.96
N GLN A 171 20.92 1.64 -15.68
CA GLN A 171 22.08 0.74 -15.83
C GLN A 171 23.15 0.88 -14.76
N SER A 172 23.90 -0.18 -14.54
CA SER A 172 25.12 -0.20 -13.73
C SER A 172 26.29 0.47 -14.47
N PRO A 173 27.37 0.82 -13.75
CA PRO A 173 28.68 1.01 -14.38
C PRO A 173 29.21 -0.29 -14.97
N PRO A 174 30.29 -0.24 -15.78
CA PRO A 174 31.03 -1.43 -16.17
C PRO A 174 31.47 -2.20 -14.92
N ILE A 175 31.10 -3.47 -14.85
CA ILE A 175 31.43 -4.40 -13.75
C ILE A 175 32.11 -5.63 -14.31
N ALA A 176 32.93 -6.30 -13.48
CA ALA A 176 33.47 -7.59 -13.84
C ALA A 176 32.39 -8.69 -13.77
N ASP A 177 32.56 -9.76 -14.53
CA ASP A 177 31.56 -10.86 -14.59
C ASP A 177 31.28 -11.49 -13.20
N ASN A 178 32.28 -11.51 -12.31
CA ASN A 178 32.13 -12.00 -10.95
C ASN A 178 31.35 -11.05 -10.01
N GLU A 179 31.06 -9.83 -10.44
CA GLU A 179 30.29 -8.84 -9.66
C GLU A 179 28.82 -8.77 -10.08
N VAL A 180 28.42 -9.42 -11.18
CA VAL A 180 27.07 -9.37 -11.76
C VAL A 180 25.99 -9.71 -10.73
N THR A 181 26.17 -10.77 -9.95
CA THR A 181 25.18 -11.18 -8.93
C THR A 181 25.01 -10.13 -7.83
N VAL A 182 26.12 -9.52 -7.38
CA VAL A 182 26.09 -8.48 -6.34
C VAL A 182 25.44 -7.21 -6.88
N MET A 183 25.78 -6.80 -8.10
CA MET A 183 25.18 -5.63 -8.73
C MET A 183 23.69 -5.82 -8.99
N ARG A 184 23.27 -7.01 -9.46
CA ARG A 184 21.85 -7.37 -9.64
C ARG A 184 21.09 -7.22 -8.33
N SER A 185 21.59 -7.79 -7.25
CA SER A 185 20.96 -7.67 -5.93
C SER A 185 20.85 -6.21 -5.49
N ARG A 186 21.92 -5.41 -5.66
CA ARG A 186 21.91 -3.98 -5.33
C ARG A 186 20.87 -3.20 -6.14
N MET A 187 20.76 -3.46 -7.44
CA MET A 187 19.78 -2.82 -8.31
C MET A 187 18.35 -3.23 -7.96
N GLN A 188 18.11 -4.51 -7.65
CA GLN A 188 16.79 -4.97 -7.16
C GLN A 188 16.42 -4.27 -5.84
N GLN A 189 17.36 -4.17 -4.91
CA GLN A 189 17.14 -3.49 -3.63
C GLN A 189 16.87 -2.00 -3.79
N ALA A 190 17.42 -1.35 -4.82
CA ALA A 190 17.08 0.03 -5.11
C ALA A 190 15.59 0.21 -5.48
N VAL A 191 15.06 -0.68 -6.34
CA VAL A 191 13.63 -0.69 -6.71
C VAL A 191 12.75 -0.94 -5.48
N ILE A 192 13.12 -1.93 -4.66
CA ILE A 192 12.38 -2.27 -3.43
C ILE A 192 12.39 -1.08 -2.47
N ASN A 193 13.57 -0.53 -2.17
CA ASN A 193 13.70 0.59 -1.23
C ASN A 193 12.90 1.81 -1.70
N GLN A 194 12.94 2.16 -2.99
CA GLN A 194 12.16 3.26 -3.56
C GLN A 194 10.66 3.05 -3.37
N THR A 195 10.19 1.83 -3.67
CA THR A 195 8.78 1.45 -3.52
C THR A 195 8.35 1.50 -2.05
N GLU A 196 9.18 1.00 -1.14
CA GLU A 196 8.92 1.03 0.30
C GLU A 196 8.80 2.45 0.87
N GLN A 197 9.50 3.44 0.30
CA GLN A 197 9.33 4.83 0.75
C GLN A 197 7.91 5.33 0.47
N ILE A 198 7.43 5.08 -0.76
CA ILE A 198 6.10 5.48 -1.19
C ILE A 198 5.02 4.70 -0.42
N LEU A 199 5.26 3.42 -0.12
CA LEU A 199 4.35 2.62 0.70
C LEU A 199 4.24 3.11 2.15
N ARG A 200 5.31 3.64 2.75
CA ARG A 200 5.20 4.24 4.10
C ARG A 200 4.22 5.41 4.12
N ASP A 201 4.27 6.25 3.09
CA ASP A 201 3.33 7.36 2.93
C ASP A 201 1.91 6.84 2.71
N MET A 202 1.74 5.76 1.93
CA MET A 202 0.45 5.08 1.74
C MET A 202 -0.14 4.62 3.07
N TYR A 203 0.66 3.93 3.90
CA TYR A 203 0.18 3.44 5.20
C TYR A 203 -0.19 4.59 6.14
N ALA A 204 0.56 5.69 6.15
CA ALA A 204 0.25 6.86 6.94
C ALA A 204 -1.06 7.54 6.49
N ASP A 205 -1.25 7.74 5.18
CA ASP A 205 -2.46 8.31 4.60
C ASP A 205 -3.68 7.42 4.81
N ARG A 206 -3.53 6.11 4.57
CA ARG A 206 -4.53 5.09 4.88
C ARG A 206 -4.96 5.22 6.33
N MET A 207 -4.04 5.15 7.28
CA MET A 207 -4.32 5.22 8.71
C MET A 207 -5.03 6.54 9.09
N ALA A 208 -4.61 7.67 8.53
CA ALA A 208 -5.27 8.95 8.77
C ALA A 208 -6.73 8.97 8.30
N ARG A 209 -7.02 8.39 7.13
CA ARG A 209 -8.39 8.30 6.58
C ARG A 209 -9.25 7.31 7.37
N GLN A 210 -8.71 6.14 7.73
CA GLN A 210 -9.42 5.16 8.56
C GLN A 210 -9.79 5.78 9.94
N ASN A 211 -8.83 6.45 10.59
CA ASN A 211 -9.08 7.15 11.86
C ASN A 211 -10.12 8.28 11.75
N ALA A 212 -10.16 8.99 10.61
CA ALA A 212 -11.16 10.04 10.38
C ALA A 212 -12.58 9.46 10.24
N LEU A 213 -12.70 8.26 9.67
CA LEU A 213 -13.96 7.51 9.58
C LEU A 213 -14.40 7.00 10.96
N ASP A 214 -13.49 6.50 11.79
CA ASP A 214 -13.76 6.04 13.15
C ASP A 214 -13.89 7.18 14.19
N SER A 215 -14.67 8.20 13.86
CA SER A 215 -14.95 9.30 14.77
C SER A 215 -16.17 9.02 15.68
N PRO A 216 -16.18 9.49 16.95
CA PRO A 216 -17.35 9.35 17.83
C PRO A 216 -18.65 9.90 17.24
N GLN A 217 -18.55 10.93 16.38
CA GLN A 217 -19.68 11.53 15.68
C GLN A 217 -20.29 10.55 14.68
N ASN A 218 -19.47 9.80 13.95
CA ASN A 218 -19.94 8.79 13.00
C ASN A 218 -20.62 7.63 13.73
N TYR A 219 -20.06 7.16 14.84
CA TYR A 219 -20.72 6.15 15.69
C TYR A 219 -22.07 6.64 16.24
N ALA A 220 -22.15 7.88 16.73
CA ALA A 220 -23.41 8.44 17.21
C ALA A 220 -24.45 8.55 16.10
N ALA A 221 -24.04 8.95 14.88
CA ALA A 221 -24.92 8.99 13.72
C ALA A 221 -25.40 7.59 13.31
N LEU A 222 -24.51 6.59 13.31
CA LEU A 222 -24.82 5.19 12.99
C LEU A 222 -25.85 4.61 13.97
N MET A 223 -25.66 4.83 15.26
CA MET A 223 -26.56 4.36 16.32
C MET A 223 -27.95 4.99 16.24
N ASN A 224 -28.04 6.25 15.83
CA ASN A 224 -29.31 6.95 15.68
C ASN A 224 -30.13 6.48 14.47
N GLN A 225 -29.54 5.71 13.55
CA GLN A 225 -30.26 5.16 12.39
C GLN A 225 -31.09 3.92 12.75
N CYS A 226 -30.80 3.27 13.88
CA CYS A 226 -31.40 2.00 14.27
C CYS A 226 -32.16 2.13 15.60
N PRO A 227 -33.51 2.10 15.59
CA PRO A 227 -34.34 2.31 16.78
C PRO A 227 -34.06 1.33 17.95
N ASP A 228 -33.65 0.11 17.63
CA ASP A 228 -33.40 -0.96 18.61
C ASP A 228 -31.90 -1.20 18.89
N ALA A 229 -31.00 -0.35 18.40
CA ALA A 229 -29.55 -0.60 18.45
C ALA A 229 -29.02 -0.77 19.88
N VAL A 230 -29.54 0.02 20.83
CA VAL A 230 -29.17 -0.07 22.25
C VAL A 230 -29.57 -1.44 22.84
N ALA A 231 -30.70 -2.00 22.42
CA ALA A 231 -31.16 -3.30 22.90
C ALA A 231 -30.39 -4.47 22.26
N GLU A 232 -29.92 -4.33 21.02
CA GLU A 232 -29.10 -5.34 20.34
C GLU A 232 -27.64 -5.34 20.82
N MET A 233 -27.06 -4.17 21.12
CA MET A 233 -25.69 -4.07 21.66
C MET A 233 -25.56 -4.42 23.16
N ALA A 234 -26.67 -4.43 23.89
CA ALA A 234 -26.72 -4.78 25.31
C ALA A 234 -26.89 -6.29 25.58
N ARG A 235 -27.17 -7.08 24.53
CA ARG A 235 -27.20 -8.55 24.59
C ARG A 235 -25.79 -9.12 24.56
#